data_AF-A0A6I5HXD6-F1
#
_entry.id   AF-A0A6I5HXD6-F1
#
_cell.length_a   1.000
_cell.length_b   1.000
_cell.length_c   1.000
_cell.angle_alpha   90.00
_cell.angle_beta   90.00
_cell.angle_gamma   90.00
#
_symmetry.space_group_name_H-M   'P 1'
#
loop_
_entity.id
_entity.type
_entity.pdbx_description
1 polymer ?
#
loop_
_entity_poly.entity_id
_entity_poly.type
_entity_poly.pdbx_seq_one_letter_code
_entity_poly.pdbx_strand_id
1 'polypeptide(L)' 'MSALRPGDITDEMIQAMDTAKRQALQKDLRALAANIRADAEGRYDSAEPGWRAGVEWTLLWIENTAGQLTEGRA' A
#
# COMPACT_ATOMS: atom_id res chain seq x y z
N MET A 1 29.95 -15.24 -17.16
CA MET A 1 28.79 -14.95 -16.30
C MET A 1 28.18 -16.30 -15.93
N SER A 2 28.35 -16.76 -14.68
CA SER A 2 27.73 -18.00 -14.23
C SER A 2 26.23 -17.77 -14.02
N ALA A 3 25.40 -18.60 -14.65
CA ALA A 3 23.96 -18.56 -14.44
C ALA A 3 23.63 -19.08 -13.03
N LEU A 4 22.74 -18.38 -12.32
CA LEU A 4 22.18 -18.84 -11.04
C LEU A 4 21.52 -20.21 -11.25
N ARG A 5 21.94 -21.20 -10.47
CA ARG A 5 21.35 -22.54 -10.47
C ARG A 5 20.06 -22.57 -9.64
N PRO A 6 19.10 -23.43 -9.99
CA PRO A 6 17.95 -23.71 -9.12
C PRO A 6 18.47 -24.25 -7.77
N GLY A 7 18.39 -23.43 -6.72
CA GLY A 7 19.00 -23.67 -5.41
C GLY A 7 19.82 -22.50 -4.86
N ASP A 8 20.18 -21.53 -5.71
CA ASP A 8 21.02 -20.37 -5.31
C ASP A 8 20.22 -19.24 -4.65
N ILE A 9 18.88 -19.32 -4.63
CA ILE A 9 18.04 -18.36 -3.89
C ILE A 9 17.89 -18.88 -2.47
N THR A 10 18.55 -18.22 -1.53
CA THR A 10 18.45 -18.54 -0.10
C THR A 10 17.14 -18.05 0.49
N ASP A 11 16.72 -18.63 1.62
CA ASP A 11 15.55 -18.15 2.38
C ASP A 11 15.67 -16.66 2.76
N GLU A 12 16.90 -16.21 3.03
CA GLU A 12 17.20 -14.80 3.29
C GLU A 12 16.90 -13.92 2.08
N MET A 13 17.29 -14.34 0.87
CA MET A 13 16.97 -13.62 -0.36
C MET A 13 15.45 -13.58 -0.63
N ILE A 14 14.73 -14.65 -0.32
CA ILE A 14 13.27 -14.70 -0.41
C ILE A 14 12.65 -13.70 0.57
N GLN A 15 13.08 -13.72 1.83
CA GLN A 15 12.60 -12.79 2.86
C GLN A 15 12.91 -11.33 2.53
N ALA A 16 14.10 -11.04 2.00
CA ALA A 16 14.51 -9.71 1.57
C ALA A 16 13.63 -9.22 0.40
N MET A 17 13.37 -10.08 -0.59
CA MET A 17 12.48 -9.78 -1.70
C MET A 17 11.05 -9.52 -1.23
N ASP A 18 10.51 -10.36 -0.34
CA ASP A 18 9.15 -10.18 0.18
C ASP A 18 9.02 -8.91 1.02
N THR A 19 10.04 -8.58 1.79
CA THR A 19 10.10 -7.31 2.52
C THR A 19 10.12 -6.11 1.58
N ALA A 20 10.96 -6.15 0.53
CA ALA A 20 11.02 -5.10 -0.47
C ALA A 20 9.67 -4.92 -1.20
N LYS A 21 8.98 -6.02 -1.55
CA LYS A 21 7.63 -5.98 -2.15
C LYS A 21 6.61 -5.35 -1.21
N ARG A 22 6.60 -5.72 0.08
CA ARG A 22 5.70 -5.13 1.07
C ARG A 22 5.94 -3.64 1.25
N GLN A 23 7.21 -3.22 1.34
CA GLN A 23 7.58 -1.81 1.47
C GLN A 23 7.21 -0.99 0.22
N ALA A 24 7.43 -1.53 -0.98
CA ALA A 24 7.04 -0.88 -2.23
C ALA A 24 5.52 -0.68 -2.28
N LEU A 25 4.75 -1.75 -2.06
CA LEU A 25 3.29 -1.69 -2.04
C LEU A 25 2.77 -0.70 -1.00
N GLN A 26 3.37 -0.68 0.19
CA GLN A 26 3.01 0.28 1.23
C GLN A 26 3.21 1.73 0.76
N LYS A 27 4.34 2.03 0.12
CA LYS A 27 4.62 3.36 -0.42
C LYS A 27 3.58 3.75 -1.47
N ASP A 28 3.25 2.84 -2.37
CA ASP A 28 2.27 3.08 -3.44
C ASP A 28 0.86 3.31 -2.88
N LEU A 29 0.46 2.55 -1.85
CA LEU A 29 -0.81 2.76 -1.14
C LEU A 29 -0.87 4.15 -0.46
N ARG A 30 0.21 4.59 0.18
CA ARG A 30 0.26 5.94 0.78
C ARG A 30 0.17 7.03 -0.28
N ALA A 31 0.83 6.86 -1.42
CA ALA A 31 0.72 7.78 -2.54
C ALA A 31 -0.71 7.83 -3.11
N LEU A 32 -1.36 6.67 -3.24
CA LEU A 32 -2.75 6.58 -3.66
C LEU A 32 -3.70 7.32 -2.71
N ALA A 33 -3.54 7.13 -1.39
CA ALA A 33 -4.34 7.85 -0.39
C ALA A 33 -4.17 9.38 -0.51
N ALA A 34 -2.94 9.87 -0.73
CA ALA A 34 -2.68 11.28 -0.94
C ALA A 34 -3.36 11.81 -2.22
N ASN A 35 -3.29 11.06 -3.31
CA ASN A 35 -3.95 11.43 -4.57
C ASN A 35 -5.48 11.47 -4.45
N ILE A 36 -6.08 10.50 -3.75
CA ILE A 36 -7.53 10.47 -3.49
C ILE A 36 -7.95 11.68 -2.66
N ARG A 37 -7.17 12.03 -1.63
CA ARG A 37 -7.44 13.24 -0.83
C ARG A 37 -7.40 14.49 -1.68
N ALA A 38 -6.39 14.63 -2.52
CA ALA A 38 -6.24 15.78 -3.40
C ALA A 38 -7.38 15.88 -4.43
N ASP A 39 -7.84 14.76 -5.01
CA ASP A 39 -9.01 14.76 -5.91
C ASP A 39 -10.32 15.09 -5.18
N ALA A 40 -10.43 14.66 -3.92
CA ALA A 40 -11.61 14.93 -3.11
C ALA A 40 -11.64 16.35 -2.51
N GLU A 41 -10.48 16.99 -2.39
CA GLU A 41 -10.33 18.35 -1.86
C GLU A 41 -11.10 19.34 -2.73
N GLY A 42 -12.12 19.98 -2.16
CA GLY A 42 -13.02 20.89 -2.86
C GLY A 42 -14.32 20.27 -3.39
N ARG A 43 -14.45 18.93 -3.37
CA ARG A 43 -15.71 18.24 -3.72
C ARG A 43 -16.57 17.98 -2.49
N TYR A 44 -15.98 17.85 -1.31
CA TYR A 44 -16.69 17.47 -0.07
C TYR A 44 -17.88 18.36 0.29
N ASP A 45 -17.82 19.66 0.05
CA ASP A 45 -18.90 20.59 0.41
C ASP A 45 -20.10 20.52 -0.55
N SER A 46 -19.90 19.95 -1.74
CA SER A 46 -20.92 19.84 -2.80
C SER A 46 -21.34 18.39 -3.09
N ALA A 47 -20.66 17.42 -2.47
CA ALA A 47 -20.87 16.02 -2.75
C ALA A 47 -22.03 15.43 -1.94
N GLU A 48 -22.73 14.48 -2.57
CA GLU A 48 -23.73 13.66 -1.88
C GLU A 48 -23.12 12.98 -0.63
N PRO A 49 -23.84 12.91 0.51
CA PRO A 49 -23.31 12.33 1.75
C PRO A 49 -22.75 10.90 1.57
N GLY A 50 -23.37 10.09 0.70
CA GLY A 50 -22.89 8.75 0.38
C GLY A 50 -21.55 8.73 -0.37
N TRP A 51 -21.30 9.71 -1.23
CA TRP A 51 -20.01 9.85 -1.90
C TRP A 51 -18.90 10.16 -0.90
N ARG A 52 -19.14 11.13 0.00
CA ARG A 52 -18.18 11.49 1.04
C ARG A 52 -17.84 10.30 1.94
N ALA A 53 -18.86 9.58 2.42
CA ALA A 53 -18.67 8.39 3.23
C ALA A 53 -17.86 7.30 2.50
N GLY A 54 -18.08 7.12 1.19
CA GLY A 54 -17.31 6.19 0.36
C GLY A 54 -15.82 6.55 0.26
N VAL A 55 -15.50 7.85 0.08
CA VAL A 55 -14.12 8.32 0.06
C VAL A 55 -13.45 8.10 1.42
N GLU A 56 -14.10 8.49 2.51
CA GLU A 56 -13.57 8.32 3.87
C GLU A 56 -13.34 6.85 4.21
N TRP A 57 -14.27 5.96 3.86
CA TRP A 57 -14.11 4.51 4.04
C TRP A 57 -12.93 3.95 3.23
N THR A 58 -12.77 4.40 1.98
CA THR A 58 -11.67 3.96 1.11
C THR A 58 -10.32 4.39 1.68
N LEU A 59 -10.20 5.63 2.14
CA LEU A 59 -8.98 6.13 2.76
C LEU A 59 -8.61 5.32 4.02
N LEU A 60 -9.60 5.06 4.88
CA LEU A 60 -9.41 4.25 6.09
C LEU A 60 -8.88 2.84 5.76
N TRP A 61 -9.45 2.20 4.74
CA TRP A 61 -9.02 0.87 4.31
C TRP A 61 -7.58 0.87 3.79
N ILE A 62 -7.21 1.86 2.97
CA ILE A 62 -5.84 2.00 2.43
C ILE A 62 -4.83 2.20 3.56
N GLU A 63 -5.14 3.07 4.54
CA GLU A 63 -4.24 3.36 5.64
C GLU A 63 -4.03 2.16 6.56
N ASN A 64 -5.10 1.45 6.90
CA ASN A 64 -5.01 0.22 7.69
C ASN A 64 -4.19 -0.86 6.97
N THR A 65 -4.42 -1.04 5.67
CA THR A 65 -3.66 -2.01 4.85
C THR A 65 -2.19 -1.62 4.77
N ALA A 66 -1.88 -0.34 4.53
CA ALA A 66 -0.51 0.16 4.52
C ALA A 66 0.17 0.03 5.89
N GLY A 67 -0.57 0.18 6.99
CA GLY A 67 -0.07 -0.04 8.35
C GLY A 67 0.33 -1.50 8.60
N GLN A 68 -0.53 -2.45 8.22
CA GLN A 68 -0.29 -3.90 8.34
C GLN A 68 0.89 -4.40 7.49
N LEU A 69 1.28 -3.67 6.44
CA LEU A 69 2.47 -4.00 5.64
C LEU A 69 3.79 -3.59 6.34
N THR A 70 3.75 -2.66 7.31
CA THR A 70 4.90 -2.29 8.16
C THR A 70 4.93 -3.01 9.50
N GLU A 71 3.76 -3.14 10.11
CA GLU A 71 3.57 -3.89 11.33
C GLU A 71 3.57 -5.36 10.94
N GLY A 72 4.76 -5.94 10.80
CA GLY A 72 4.89 -7.38 10.65
C GLY A 72 4.01 -8.03 11.73
N ARG A 73 3.14 -8.97 11.32
CA ARG A 73 2.71 -9.99 12.27
C ARG A 73 4.00 -10.65 12.76
N ALA A 74 4.42 -10.28 13.96
CA ALA A 74 5.40 -11.01 14.75
C ALA A 74 4.92 -12.45 14.95
#